data_AF-A0A1Y4HCC0-F1
#
_entry.id   AF-A0A1Y4HCC0-F1
#
_cell.length_a   1.000
_cell.length_b   1.000
_cell.length_c   1.000
_cell.angle_alpha   90.00
_cell.angle_beta   90.00
_cell.angle_gamma   90.00
#
_symmetry.space_group_name_H-M   'P 1'
#
loop_
_entity.id
_entity.type
_entity.pdbx_description
1 polymer ?
#
loop_
_entity_poly.entity_id
_entity_poly.type
_entity_poly.pdbx_seq_one_letter_code
_entity_poly.pdbx_strand_id
1 'polypeptide(L)'
;MKQALSVCTGLMMAAGILLCPMSALAQSGPFAGGDGTSASPYRIETAQQLQQMAEYPTGYFQLAADIDLAGVEWQPVGDSLTPFEGVLDGDGHTVSNLTLALDGQDMVGLFGRIGVGGQVEELTLENVTVSGQDNVGALAGMNGGSIEYCQLVGDNTVAGRKAVGGLVGDNWTGRIEGCVADADVTANTKGGVLAGDSSNSKAIQSSAAFGSVTGGQLVGGITGSSAYSSVTSCYAVVQVNGQGGGAVGEVQPQTIEDVYYAQDVAGQTDTGKGEPMESADMKTDEFVQDLNRSGSWQAQDGDYPVPVKDDQPDTVDKSELQKVIRYAESIDLSLYTDATADAVRTALDKARQVNDDAEATQQQVNEAQQALMKAIAGLEEKPQPTPTAQPTPAPTAQPTAAPTEQPTTPPSSGDSGNGGQDGGNGGNGGQTVQPTRKPSSTPSPTAQPANTDELKKLVEYAESLDLNKYYDEGKDAFEEALANAREVLAKQAPTAAEVTEATRQLRNAADGLKLNLGRDELEQTVNKAKQLDLENADASAVTALQTALDNAEKALANPDATAEQLQAAHEALLDAIDAVQQKDDASSAASQPESQSQPEQSSGSAVWLWVGAVVLIAAAAAAIVVIVRRNRK
;
A
#
# COMPACT_ATOMS: atom_id res chain seq x y z
N MET A 1 -8.22 79.06 -13.30
CA MET A 1 -8.02 80.18 -12.34
C MET A 1 -9.36 80.44 -11.66
N LYS A 2 -9.43 80.53 -10.32
CA LYS A 2 -10.66 80.67 -9.49
C LYS A 2 -11.53 79.39 -9.49
N GLN A 3 -11.89 78.78 -8.35
CA GLN A 3 -12.72 79.20 -7.18
C GLN A 3 -14.22 79.21 -7.53
N ALA A 4 -15.18 78.56 -6.86
CA ALA A 4 -15.38 77.93 -5.53
C ALA A 4 -16.34 78.71 -4.59
N LEU A 5 -17.50 78.10 -4.31
CA LEU A 5 -18.55 78.39 -3.29
C LEU A 5 -19.44 77.11 -3.28
N SER A 6 -19.92 76.47 -2.19
CA SER A 6 -20.35 76.88 -0.84
C SER A 6 -21.67 77.68 -0.86
N VAL A 7 -22.73 77.40 -0.08
CA VAL A 7 -22.87 76.80 1.27
C VAL A 7 -24.11 75.86 1.41
N CYS A 8 -24.10 75.03 2.46
CA CYS A 8 -25.04 74.00 2.95
C CYS A 8 -26.56 74.27 3.04
N THR A 9 -27.37 73.21 2.82
CA THR A 9 -28.42 72.64 3.71
C THR A 9 -28.77 71.22 3.23
N GLY A 10 -29.04 70.19 4.05
CA GLY A 10 -28.91 70.06 5.50
C GLY A 10 -29.98 69.17 6.17
N LEU A 11 -29.79 67.84 6.21
CA LEU A 11 -30.46 66.96 7.19
C LEU A 11 -29.68 65.65 7.41
N MET A 12 -29.69 65.13 8.65
CA MET A 12 -29.16 63.82 9.00
C MET A 12 -30.26 62.75 8.97
N MET A 13 -29.94 61.56 8.49
CA MET A 13 -30.38 60.32 9.14
C MET A 13 -29.17 59.39 9.25
N ALA A 14 -28.92 58.88 10.45
CA ALA A 14 -27.83 57.95 10.70
C ALA A 14 -28.32 56.51 10.52
N ALA A 15 -27.84 55.84 9.47
CA ALA A 15 -27.79 54.39 9.39
C ALA A 15 -26.33 53.99 9.52
N GLY A 16 -25.87 53.84 10.77
CA GLY A 16 -24.53 53.34 11.04
C GLY A 16 -24.47 51.86 10.68
N ILE A 17 -24.11 51.55 9.43
CA ILE A 17 -23.64 50.21 9.06
C ILE A 17 -22.31 50.02 9.78
N LEU A 18 -22.41 49.49 10.99
CA LEU A 18 -21.28 48.90 11.69
C LEU A 18 -20.81 47.75 10.80
N LEU A 19 -19.72 47.98 10.06
CA LEU A 19 -18.87 46.87 9.63
C LEU A 19 -18.28 46.26 10.91
N CYS A 20 -19.06 45.37 11.54
CA CYS A 20 -18.43 44.21 12.14
C CYS A 20 -17.50 43.63 11.07
N PRO A 21 -16.26 43.20 11.42
CA PRO A 21 -15.67 42.16 10.61
C PRO A 21 -16.72 41.05 10.56
N MET A 22 -17.12 40.65 9.35
CA MET A 22 -17.95 39.47 9.22
C MET A 22 -17.05 38.32 9.66
N SER A 23 -17.19 37.93 10.94
CA SER A 23 -16.50 36.77 11.45
C SER A 23 -16.85 35.64 10.50
N ALA A 24 -15.87 35.22 9.70
CA ALA A 24 -15.93 33.92 9.07
C ALA A 24 -16.22 32.98 10.23
N LEU A 25 -17.35 32.28 10.15
CA LEU A 25 -17.54 31.11 10.97
C LEU A 25 -16.48 30.15 10.47
N ALA A 26 -15.32 30.14 11.14
CA ALA A 26 -14.30 29.12 10.97
C ALA A 26 -15.06 27.81 11.18
N GLN A 27 -15.31 27.10 10.08
CA GLN A 27 -16.17 25.95 10.07
C GLN A 27 -15.41 24.90 10.85
N SER A 28 -15.82 24.68 12.11
CA SER A 28 -15.09 23.88 13.09
C SER A 28 -15.20 22.41 12.74
N GLY A 29 -14.47 22.02 11.69
CA GLY A 29 -14.23 20.64 11.31
C GLY A 29 -13.27 19.97 12.29
N PRO A 30 -12.80 18.76 11.94
CA PRO A 30 -11.91 18.01 12.80
C PRO A 30 -10.50 18.61 12.89
N PHE A 31 -10.09 19.42 11.90
CA PHE A 31 -8.74 19.91 11.66
C PHE A 31 -8.64 21.45 11.82
N ALA A 32 -7.42 21.98 11.92
CA ALA A 32 -7.19 23.42 12.14
C ALA A 32 -7.54 24.29 10.92
N GLY A 33 -7.50 23.69 9.73
CA GLY A 33 -7.88 24.28 8.45
C GLY A 33 -7.84 23.23 7.34
N GLY A 34 -8.03 23.68 6.10
CA GLY A 34 -8.09 22.80 4.92
C GLY A 34 -9.47 22.19 4.68
N ASP A 35 -9.61 21.52 3.54
CA ASP A 35 -10.78 20.71 3.15
C ASP A 35 -10.40 19.26 2.79
N GLY A 36 -9.12 18.91 2.93
CA GLY A 36 -8.59 17.57 2.68
C GLY A 36 -8.26 17.30 1.22
N THR A 37 -8.26 18.34 0.36
CA THR A 37 -7.80 18.24 -1.03
C THR A 37 -6.32 18.60 -1.17
N SER A 38 -5.70 18.14 -2.26
CA SER A 38 -4.31 18.46 -2.64
C SER A 38 -4.00 19.96 -2.64
N ALA A 39 -4.94 20.80 -3.08
CA ALA A 39 -4.79 22.26 -3.10
C ALA A 39 -5.07 22.96 -1.76
N SER A 40 -5.56 22.23 -0.75
CA SER A 40 -6.02 22.75 0.54
C SER A 40 -6.02 21.63 1.61
N PRO A 41 -4.83 21.06 1.92
CA PRO A 41 -4.71 19.92 2.84
C PRO A 41 -5.17 20.26 4.25
N TYR A 42 -5.70 19.25 4.95
CA TYR A 42 -6.10 19.37 6.34
C TYR A 42 -4.90 19.70 7.23
N ARG A 43 -4.97 20.82 7.96
CA ARG A 43 -3.89 21.25 8.86
C ARG A 43 -3.98 20.61 10.24
N ILE A 44 -2.87 20.03 10.68
CA ILE A 44 -2.74 19.30 11.94
C ILE A 44 -1.80 20.08 12.88
N GLU A 45 -2.34 20.54 14.01
CA GLU A 45 -1.61 21.29 15.05
C GLU A 45 -1.60 20.54 16.40
N THR A 46 -2.25 19.37 16.49
CA THR A 46 -2.45 18.63 17.75
C THR A 46 -2.51 17.12 17.56
N ALA A 47 -2.15 16.36 18.61
CA ALA A 47 -2.23 14.90 18.64
C ALA A 47 -3.64 14.35 18.32
N GLN A 48 -4.69 15.06 18.74
CA GLN A 48 -6.08 14.68 18.46
C GLN A 48 -6.41 14.85 16.97
N GLN A 49 -5.87 15.87 16.31
CA GLN A 49 -6.02 16.06 14.86
C GLN A 49 -5.20 15.02 14.08
N LEU A 50 -4.02 14.63 14.57
CA LEU A 50 -3.23 13.54 13.97
C LEU A 50 -4.00 12.20 14.06
N GLN A 51 -4.55 11.86 15.23
CA GLN A 51 -5.34 10.62 15.38
C GLN A 51 -6.59 10.61 14.49
N GLN A 52 -7.18 11.79 14.28
CA GLN A 52 -8.41 12.00 13.52
C GLN A 52 -8.27 11.73 12.00
N MET A 53 -7.04 11.62 11.47
CA MET A 53 -6.78 11.18 10.09
C MET A 53 -7.41 9.82 9.76
N ALA A 54 -7.55 8.92 10.75
CA ALA A 54 -8.09 7.57 10.56
C ALA A 54 -9.53 7.53 10.01
N GLU A 55 -10.35 8.57 10.28
CA GLU A 55 -11.72 8.68 9.74
C GLU A 55 -11.74 9.24 8.29
N TYR A 56 -10.58 9.60 7.74
CA TYR A 56 -10.39 10.26 6.45
C TYR A 56 -9.27 9.56 5.64
N PRO A 57 -9.36 8.24 5.37
CA PRO A 57 -8.23 7.44 4.90
C PRO A 57 -7.66 7.83 3.53
N THR A 58 -8.37 8.63 2.71
CA THR A 58 -7.89 9.16 1.41
C THR A 58 -7.74 10.68 1.42
N GLY A 59 -7.52 11.29 2.59
CA GLY A 59 -7.36 12.74 2.72
C GLY A 59 -5.93 13.21 2.45
N TYR A 60 -5.80 14.49 2.09
CA TYR A 60 -4.52 15.21 2.13
C TYR A 60 -4.38 15.92 3.48
N PHE A 61 -3.24 15.72 4.14
CA PHE A 61 -2.91 16.27 5.46
C PHE A 61 -1.55 16.94 5.41
N GLN A 62 -1.40 18.04 6.15
CA GLN A 62 -0.11 18.70 6.37
C GLN A 62 0.03 19.03 7.86
N LEU A 63 1.17 18.70 8.47
CA LEU A 63 1.48 19.18 9.81
C LEU A 63 1.70 20.70 9.80
N ALA A 64 1.28 21.38 10.86
CA ALA A 64 1.45 22.82 11.03
C ALA A 64 2.07 23.19 12.39
N ALA A 65 2.46 22.17 13.16
CA ALA A 65 3.20 22.25 14.42
C ALA A 65 3.81 20.87 14.73
N ASP A 66 4.84 20.85 15.57
CA ASP A 66 5.37 19.61 16.15
C ASP A 66 4.34 19.00 17.13
N ILE A 67 4.21 17.67 17.12
CA ILE A 67 3.15 16.94 17.81
C ILE A 67 3.74 16.01 18.89
N ASP A 68 3.57 16.40 20.16
CA ASP A 68 3.92 15.53 21.29
C ASP A 68 2.81 14.50 21.57
N LEU A 69 3.16 13.21 21.52
CA LEU A 69 2.27 12.08 21.84
C LEU A 69 2.47 11.53 23.26
N ALA A 70 3.27 12.19 24.11
CA ALA A 70 3.55 11.74 25.48
C ALA A 70 2.26 11.55 26.32
N GLY A 71 1.92 10.29 26.60
CA GLY A 71 0.73 9.93 27.36
C GLY A 71 -0.58 9.96 26.58
N VAL A 72 -0.53 10.05 25.25
CA VAL A 72 -1.68 9.84 24.35
C VAL A 72 -1.89 8.34 24.15
N GLU A 73 -3.12 7.85 24.35
CA GLU A 73 -3.51 6.48 23.99
C GLU A 73 -3.68 6.37 22.46
N TRP A 74 -2.55 6.28 21.75
CA TRP A 74 -2.53 6.20 20.28
C TRP A 74 -3.15 4.90 19.76
N GLN A 75 -3.86 4.98 18.64
CA GLN A 75 -4.34 3.85 17.86
C GLN A 75 -3.72 3.93 16.45
N PRO A 76 -3.02 2.88 15.97
CA PRO A 76 -2.36 2.89 14.67
C PRO A 76 -3.31 3.31 13.54
N VAL A 77 -2.88 4.26 12.71
CA VAL A 77 -3.69 4.78 11.61
C VAL A 77 -3.67 3.81 10.43
N GLY A 78 -4.85 3.38 9.99
CA GLY A 78 -5.03 2.44 8.89
C GLY A 78 -4.77 0.98 9.27
N ASP A 79 -5.59 0.06 8.76
CA ASP A 79 -5.52 -1.38 9.03
C ASP A 79 -5.69 -2.23 7.76
N SER A 80 -5.81 -3.56 7.88
CA SER A 80 -6.01 -4.48 6.76
C SER A 80 -7.23 -4.14 5.88
N LEU A 81 -8.30 -3.62 6.46
CA LEU A 81 -9.60 -3.36 5.82
C LEU A 81 -9.70 -1.91 5.30
N THR A 82 -9.12 -0.99 6.05
CA THR A 82 -9.13 0.45 5.83
C THR A 82 -7.69 0.97 5.92
N PRO A 83 -6.81 0.65 4.96
CA PRO A 83 -5.45 1.17 4.94
C PRO A 83 -5.43 2.69 4.76
N PHE A 84 -4.34 3.34 5.17
CA PHE A 84 -4.11 4.75 4.88
C PHE A 84 -3.72 4.92 3.40
N GLU A 85 -4.60 5.55 2.64
CA GLU A 85 -4.63 5.67 1.17
C GLU A 85 -4.64 7.15 0.73
N GLY A 86 -4.15 8.03 1.61
CA GLY A 86 -4.04 9.48 1.43
C GLY A 86 -2.60 9.96 1.61
N VAL A 87 -2.40 11.26 1.84
CA VAL A 87 -1.06 11.86 1.95
C VAL A 87 -0.89 12.56 3.28
N LEU A 88 0.17 12.22 4.02
CA LEU A 88 0.65 13.01 5.16
C LEU A 88 1.97 13.68 4.79
N ASP A 89 1.91 14.99 4.57
CA ASP A 89 3.07 15.86 4.49
C ASP A 89 3.48 16.33 5.89
N GLY A 90 4.75 16.13 6.23
CA GLY A 90 5.36 16.57 7.47
C GLY A 90 5.67 18.07 7.53
N ASP A 91 5.87 18.77 6.40
CA ASP A 91 6.35 20.17 6.35
C ASP A 91 7.62 20.38 7.24
N GLY A 92 8.45 19.34 7.35
CA GLY A 92 9.63 19.27 8.22
C GLY A 92 9.36 19.12 9.74
N HIS A 93 8.10 18.94 10.17
CA HIS A 93 7.72 18.84 11.58
C HIS A 93 8.02 17.47 12.22
N THR A 94 8.08 17.49 13.56
CA THR A 94 8.35 16.30 14.39
C THR A 94 7.10 15.78 15.09
N VAL A 95 6.88 14.46 15.07
CA VAL A 95 5.94 13.74 15.94
C VAL A 95 6.76 12.97 16.98
N SER A 96 6.63 13.30 18.26
CA SER A 96 7.53 12.82 19.32
C SER A 96 6.84 11.98 20.40
N ASN A 97 7.64 11.17 21.11
CA ASN A 97 7.26 10.40 22.30
C ASN A 97 6.15 9.34 22.08
N LEU A 98 5.97 8.86 20.85
CA LEU A 98 5.04 7.77 20.55
C LEU A 98 5.38 6.52 21.38
N THR A 99 4.44 6.06 22.20
CA THR A 99 4.58 4.85 23.01
C THR A 99 3.45 3.88 22.69
N LEU A 100 3.79 2.74 22.08
CA LEU A 100 2.85 1.65 21.81
C LEU A 100 3.36 0.37 22.48
N ALA A 101 2.51 -0.27 23.28
CA ALA A 101 2.79 -1.55 23.92
C ALA A 101 1.67 -2.54 23.59
N LEU A 102 1.58 -2.93 22.32
CA LEU A 102 0.50 -3.74 21.75
C LEU A 102 0.92 -5.21 21.57
N ASP A 103 1.56 -5.77 22.62
CA ASP A 103 2.02 -7.16 22.65
C ASP A 103 0.92 -8.15 22.23
N GLY A 104 1.16 -8.91 21.15
CA GLY A 104 0.19 -9.84 20.58
C GLY A 104 -0.72 -9.27 19.48
N GLN A 105 -0.58 -7.99 19.11
CA GLN A 105 -1.20 -7.41 17.92
C GLN A 105 -0.22 -7.41 16.74
N ASP A 106 -0.73 -7.68 15.54
CA ASP A 106 0.01 -7.53 14.28
C ASP A 106 -0.25 -6.13 13.69
N MET A 107 0.64 -5.63 12.82
CA MET A 107 0.56 -4.30 12.17
C MET A 107 0.59 -3.11 13.16
N VAL A 108 1.74 -2.90 13.81
CA VAL A 108 1.90 -1.88 14.86
C VAL A 108 2.93 -0.80 14.47
N GLY A 109 2.52 0.47 14.57
CA GLY A 109 3.31 1.68 14.37
C GLY A 109 2.46 2.95 14.51
N LEU A 110 2.98 4.12 14.12
CA LEU A 110 2.14 5.33 13.98
C LEU A 110 0.97 5.03 13.02
N PHE A 111 1.28 4.43 11.87
CA PHE A 111 0.36 3.76 10.98
C PHE A 111 0.36 2.24 11.24
N GLY A 112 -0.79 1.60 11.18
CA GLY A 112 -0.87 0.14 11.15
C GLY A 112 -0.54 -0.36 9.76
N ARG A 113 -1.27 0.12 8.76
CA ARG A 113 -1.06 -0.15 7.34
C ARG A 113 -1.19 1.11 6.48
N ILE A 114 -0.11 1.45 5.77
CA ILE A 114 -0.14 2.36 4.62
C ILE A 114 -0.49 1.54 3.38
N GLY A 115 -1.48 1.98 2.62
CA GLY A 115 -2.00 1.37 1.40
C GLY A 115 -1.28 1.83 0.13
N VAL A 116 -1.73 1.36 -1.04
CA VAL A 116 -0.97 1.50 -2.30
C VAL A 116 -1.02 2.90 -2.91
N GLY A 117 -2.04 3.70 -2.61
CA GLY A 117 -2.08 5.14 -2.89
C GLY A 117 -1.63 6.01 -1.70
N GLY A 118 -1.26 5.38 -0.58
CA GLY A 118 -0.80 6.06 0.63
C GLY A 118 0.60 6.64 0.48
N GLN A 119 0.81 7.85 1.00
CA GLN A 119 2.07 8.58 0.89
C GLN A 119 2.36 9.27 2.23
N VAL A 120 3.59 9.15 2.74
CA VAL A 120 4.04 9.89 3.93
C VAL A 120 5.39 10.51 3.61
N GLU A 121 5.51 11.83 3.71
CA GLU A 121 6.72 12.56 3.33
C GLU A 121 7.18 13.58 4.38
N GLU A 122 8.50 13.85 4.41
CA GLU A 122 9.15 14.92 5.20
C GLU A 122 8.83 14.94 6.72
N LEU A 123 8.42 13.80 7.26
CA LEU A 123 8.02 13.60 8.65
C LEU A 123 9.20 13.14 9.52
N THR A 124 9.45 13.83 10.63
CA THR A 124 10.40 13.37 11.66
C THR A 124 9.65 12.66 12.80
N LEU A 125 10.15 11.49 13.21
CA LEU A 125 9.75 10.77 14.42
C LEU A 125 10.86 10.85 15.47
N GLU A 126 10.50 11.17 16.72
CA GLU A 126 11.48 11.30 17.81
C GLU A 126 11.09 10.51 19.06
N ASN A 127 12.04 9.81 19.68
CA ASN A 127 11.90 9.11 20.96
C ASN A 127 10.73 8.09 20.99
N VAL A 128 10.65 7.26 19.97
CA VAL A 128 9.56 6.30 19.72
C VAL A 128 9.85 4.93 20.36
N THR A 129 8.92 4.44 21.18
CA THR A 129 8.96 3.10 21.79
C THR A 129 7.77 2.28 21.33
N VAL A 130 8.00 1.19 20.58
CA VAL A 130 6.93 0.35 20.00
C VAL A 130 7.19 -1.14 20.26
N SER A 131 6.19 -1.85 20.83
CA SER A 131 6.15 -3.31 20.85
C SER A 131 4.87 -3.89 20.24
N GLY A 132 5.00 -5.03 19.57
CA GLY A 132 3.91 -5.77 18.93
C GLY A 132 4.27 -7.24 18.67
N GLN A 133 3.48 -7.92 17.84
CA GLN A 133 3.72 -9.29 17.41
C GLN A 133 4.38 -9.33 16.02
N ASP A 134 3.60 -9.34 14.93
CA ASP A 134 4.16 -9.35 13.58
C ASP A 134 3.96 -8.00 12.89
N ASN A 135 4.88 -7.65 11.97
CA ASN A 135 4.84 -6.44 11.16
C ASN A 135 4.79 -5.17 12.04
N VAL A 136 5.94 -4.85 12.66
CA VAL A 136 6.09 -3.80 13.67
C VAL A 136 7.16 -2.77 13.24
N GLY A 137 6.85 -1.48 13.27
CA GLY A 137 7.77 -0.39 12.93
C GLY A 137 7.37 0.91 13.65
N ALA A 138 8.28 1.88 13.79
CA ALA A 138 7.96 3.17 14.42
C ALA A 138 6.96 3.97 13.57
N LEU A 139 7.18 4.05 12.26
CA LEU A 139 6.30 4.77 11.34
C LEU A 139 5.13 3.89 10.88
N ALA A 140 5.41 2.68 10.39
CA ALA A 140 4.38 1.79 9.84
C ALA A 140 4.58 0.33 10.23
N GLY A 141 3.50 -0.35 10.62
CA GLY A 141 3.50 -1.81 10.75
C GLY A 141 3.69 -2.49 9.39
N MET A 142 2.91 -2.07 8.38
CA MET A 142 3.02 -2.46 6.97
C MET A 142 2.99 -1.23 6.05
N ASN A 143 3.82 -1.24 5.00
CA ASN A 143 3.80 -0.24 3.93
C ASN A 143 3.57 -0.87 2.55
N GLY A 144 2.50 -0.45 1.87
CA GLY A 144 2.27 -0.68 0.44
C GLY A 144 2.40 0.57 -0.43
N GLY A 145 2.60 1.74 0.18
CA GLY A 145 2.66 3.04 -0.49
C GLY A 145 4.07 3.62 -0.55
N SER A 146 4.19 4.95 -0.57
CA SER A 146 5.48 5.64 -0.48
C SER A 146 5.75 6.21 0.90
N ILE A 147 7.00 6.08 1.34
CA ILE A 147 7.54 6.70 2.54
C ILE A 147 8.82 7.42 2.11
N GLU A 148 8.83 8.75 2.13
CA GLU A 148 9.84 9.55 1.43
C GLU A 148 10.41 10.66 2.34
N TYR A 149 11.73 10.75 2.45
CA TYR A 149 12.43 11.76 3.26
C TYR A 149 12.01 11.80 4.75
N CYS A 150 11.48 10.69 5.26
CA CYS A 150 11.07 10.54 6.65
C CYS A 150 12.27 10.18 7.54
N GLN A 151 12.25 10.66 8.78
CA GLN A 151 13.34 10.49 9.74
C GLN A 151 12.85 9.81 11.02
N LEU A 152 13.70 8.99 11.64
CA LEU A 152 13.49 8.39 12.96
C LEU A 152 14.76 8.59 13.80
N VAL A 153 14.68 9.46 14.81
CA VAL A 153 15.85 9.99 15.55
C VAL A 153 15.62 10.03 17.07
N GLY A 154 16.68 10.16 17.86
CA GLY A 154 16.60 10.12 19.32
C GLY A 154 16.55 8.69 19.89
N ASP A 155 16.06 8.54 21.13
CA ASP A 155 16.07 7.27 21.87
C ASP A 155 14.94 6.33 21.40
N ASN A 156 15.11 5.68 20.24
CA ASN A 156 14.08 4.81 19.63
C ASN A 156 14.29 3.32 19.96
N THR A 157 13.20 2.58 20.19
CA THR A 157 13.22 1.13 20.42
C THR A 157 12.00 0.47 19.78
N VAL A 158 12.22 -0.55 18.94
CA VAL A 158 11.14 -1.30 18.28
C VAL A 158 11.30 -2.81 18.46
N ALA A 159 10.26 -3.49 18.96
CA ALA A 159 10.33 -4.89 19.36
C ALA A 159 9.16 -5.73 18.82
N GLY A 160 9.47 -6.92 18.30
CA GLY A 160 8.46 -7.85 17.82
C GLY A 160 8.97 -9.25 17.48
N ARG A 161 8.14 -10.00 16.76
CA ARG A 161 8.32 -11.42 16.44
C ARG A 161 8.78 -11.64 15.00
N LYS A 162 7.87 -11.55 14.02
CA LYS A 162 8.15 -11.99 12.64
C LYS A 162 8.97 -10.99 11.83
N ALA A 163 8.45 -9.78 11.62
CA ALA A 163 9.06 -8.73 10.81
C ALA A 163 9.03 -7.43 11.61
N VAL A 164 10.23 -6.90 11.92
CA VAL A 164 10.40 -5.73 12.79
C VAL A 164 11.39 -4.77 12.14
N GLY A 165 10.91 -3.57 11.81
CA GLY A 165 11.74 -2.46 11.37
C GLY A 165 12.03 -1.49 12.51
N GLY A 166 13.06 -0.66 12.37
CA GLY A 166 13.08 0.65 13.04
C GLY A 166 11.97 1.52 12.46
N LEU A 167 12.00 1.78 11.15
CA LEU A 167 10.99 2.59 10.46
C LEU A 167 9.73 1.78 10.07
N VAL A 168 9.88 0.66 9.34
CA VAL A 168 8.76 -0.11 8.75
C VAL A 168 8.83 -1.60 9.07
N GLY A 169 7.75 -2.19 9.59
CA GLY A 169 7.71 -3.63 9.87
C GLY A 169 7.83 -4.51 8.62
N ASP A 170 6.92 -4.34 7.66
CA ASP A 170 6.82 -5.11 6.42
C ASP A 170 6.56 -4.17 5.23
N ASN A 171 7.58 -3.95 4.39
CA ASN A 171 7.50 -3.11 3.19
C ASN A 171 7.08 -3.99 2.00
N TRP A 172 5.78 -4.20 1.85
CA TRP A 172 5.18 -5.12 0.86
C TRP A 172 4.54 -4.32 -0.28
N THR A 173 5.10 -4.40 -1.49
CA THR A 173 4.82 -3.54 -2.66
C THR A 173 5.17 -2.04 -2.50
N GLY A 174 5.41 -1.56 -1.28
CA GLY A 174 5.76 -0.17 -1.00
C GLY A 174 7.20 0.24 -1.39
N ARG A 175 7.45 1.54 -1.30
CA ARG A 175 8.72 2.24 -1.55
C ARG A 175 9.18 2.96 -0.27
N ILE A 176 10.47 2.87 0.04
CA ILE A 176 11.14 3.70 1.04
C ILE A 176 12.24 4.49 0.31
N GLU A 177 12.14 5.81 0.25
CA GLU A 177 13.15 6.71 -0.34
C GLU A 177 13.62 7.77 0.65
N GLY A 178 14.90 8.16 0.60
CA GLY A 178 15.37 9.36 1.29
C GLY A 178 15.35 9.26 2.82
N CYS A 179 15.12 8.07 3.37
CA CYS A 179 14.80 7.92 4.78
C CYS A 179 16.05 7.71 5.64
N VAL A 180 16.03 8.25 6.86
CA VAL A 180 17.10 8.06 7.85
C VAL A 180 16.48 7.50 9.12
N ALA A 181 16.97 6.35 9.60
CA ALA A 181 16.45 5.74 10.82
C ALA A 181 17.58 5.32 11.77
N ASP A 182 17.46 5.72 13.04
CA ASP A 182 18.29 5.30 14.17
C ASP A 182 17.40 4.64 15.22
N ALA A 183 17.59 3.34 15.48
CA ALA A 183 16.77 2.59 16.44
C ALA A 183 17.44 1.32 16.98
N ASP A 184 17.09 0.95 18.22
CA ASP A 184 17.34 -0.39 18.76
C ASP A 184 16.18 -1.34 18.39
N VAL A 185 16.43 -2.24 17.44
CA VAL A 185 15.44 -3.18 16.87
C VAL A 185 15.63 -4.58 17.45
N THR A 186 14.54 -5.20 17.93
CA THR A 186 14.52 -6.58 18.45
C THR A 186 13.53 -7.46 17.69
N ALA A 187 14.03 -8.48 16.98
CA ALA A 187 13.23 -9.33 16.08
C ALA A 187 13.49 -10.84 16.27
N ASN A 188 12.45 -11.65 16.46
CA ASN A 188 12.65 -13.10 16.58
C ASN A 188 12.98 -13.79 15.24
N THR A 189 12.48 -13.28 14.10
CA THR A 189 12.71 -13.86 12.76
C THR A 189 13.45 -12.90 11.82
N LYS A 190 12.78 -11.90 11.22
CA LYS A 190 13.33 -10.91 10.28
C LYS A 190 13.43 -9.53 10.95
N GLY A 191 14.59 -8.89 10.87
CA GLY A 191 14.79 -7.54 11.44
C GLY A 191 15.80 -6.68 10.68
N GLY A 192 15.54 -5.37 10.65
CA GLY A 192 16.44 -4.34 10.14
C GLY A 192 16.00 -2.95 10.59
N VAL A 193 16.81 -1.92 10.37
CA VAL A 193 16.48 -0.57 10.88
C VAL A 193 15.54 0.18 9.93
N LEU A 194 15.74 0.09 8.62
CA LEU A 194 14.80 0.69 7.65
C LEU A 194 13.56 -0.19 7.47
N ALA A 195 13.74 -1.51 7.30
CA ALA A 195 12.62 -2.44 7.19
C ALA A 195 12.88 -3.80 7.84
N GLY A 196 11.85 -4.42 8.43
CA GLY A 196 11.94 -5.79 8.95
C GLY A 196 11.94 -6.82 7.83
N ASP A 197 10.92 -6.76 6.98
CA ASP A 197 10.81 -7.47 5.71
C ASP A 197 10.61 -6.46 4.57
N SER A 198 11.11 -6.79 3.38
CA SER A 198 10.99 -5.99 2.15
C SER A 198 10.74 -6.89 0.95
N SER A 199 10.24 -8.10 1.19
CA SER A 199 10.03 -9.08 0.13
C SER A 199 8.89 -8.64 -0.79
N ASN A 200 9.18 -8.50 -2.09
CA ASN A 200 8.28 -7.92 -3.10
C ASN A 200 7.95 -6.42 -2.89
N SER A 201 8.83 -5.64 -2.26
CA SER A 201 8.73 -4.17 -2.29
C SER A 201 9.16 -3.60 -3.65
N LYS A 202 8.76 -2.35 -3.95
CA LYS A 202 9.29 -1.61 -5.12
C LYS A 202 10.79 -1.35 -4.96
N ALA A 203 11.15 -0.69 -3.85
CA ALA A 203 12.54 -0.36 -3.51
C ALA A 203 12.73 -0.03 -2.02
N ILE A 204 13.98 -0.12 -1.58
CA ILE A 204 14.56 0.77 -0.56
C ILE A 204 15.71 1.54 -1.25
N GLN A 205 15.61 2.86 -1.33
CA GLN A 205 16.55 3.70 -2.07
C GLN A 205 16.97 4.96 -1.31
N SER A 206 18.18 5.47 -1.56
CA SER A 206 18.69 6.73 -1.00
C SER A 206 18.51 6.84 0.52
N SER A 207 18.72 5.76 1.27
CA SER A 207 18.32 5.65 2.69
C SER A 207 19.45 5.17 3.62
N ALA A 208 19.45 5.65 4.87
CA ALA A 208 20.48 5.40 5.89
C ALA A 208 19.93 4.71 7.15
N ALA A 209 20.73 3.84 7.75
CA ALA A 209 20.40 3.05 8.92
C ALA A 209 21.46 3.16 10.04
N PHE A 210 21.02 3.38 11.28
CA PHE A 210 21.84 3.56 12.49
C PHE A 210 21.27 2.75 13.68
N GLY A 211 22.03 2.61 14.77
CA GLY A 211 21.58 1.93 15.99
C GLY A 211 21.96 0.45 16.03
N SER A 212 21.04 -0.43 16.43
CA SER A 212 21.31 -1.87 16.51
C SER A 212 20.14 -2.76 16.10
N VAL A 213 20.46 -3.95 15.59
CA VAL A 213 19.47 -4.98 15.24
C VAL A 213 19.85 -6.28 15.94
N THR A 214 19.01 -6.73 16.86
CA THR A 214 19.18 -7.97 17.62
C THR A 214 18.12 -8.98 17.21
N GLY A 215 18.52 -10.17 16.73
CA GLY A 215 17.51 -11.11 16.24
C GLY A 215 17.94 -12.53 15.88
N GLY A 216 16.93 -13.36 15.66
CA GLY A 216 17.06 -14.82 15.72
C GLY A 216 17.45 -15.55 14.43
N GLN A 217 17.07 -15.07 13.25
CA GLN A 217 17.22 -15.84 12.01
C GLN A 217 17.73 -15.05 10.79
N LEU A 218 17.20 -13.85 10.53
CA LEU A 218 17.47 -13.06 9.34
C LEU A 218 17.56 -11.56 9.71
N VAL A 219 18.76 -11.10 10.07
CA VAL A 219 19.01 -9.69 10.42
C VAL A 219 19.96 -8.98 9.46
N GLY A 220 19.69 -7.71 9.15
CA GLY A 220 20.58 -6.84 8.38
C GLY A 220 20.41 -5.39 8.83
N GLY A 221 21.44 -4.55 8.67
CA GLY A 221 21.34 -3.16 9.10
C GLY A 221 20.24 -2.38 8.38
N ILE A 222 20.10 -2.55 7.07
CA ILE A 222 19.01 -1.96 6.26
C ILE A 222 17.74 -2.81 6.41
N THR A 223 17.81 -4.09 6.05
CA THR A 223 16.63 -4.98 6.06
C THR A 223 16.93 -6.45 6.35
N GLY A 224 16.00 -7.14 7.02
CA GLY A 224 16.11 -8.56 7.33
C GLY A 224 15.98 -9.46 6.10
N SER A 225 15.19 -9.09 5.09
CA SER A 225 15.00 -9.87 3.87
C SER A 225 14.41 -9.01 2.75
N SER A 226 14.93 -9.14 1.54
CA SER A 226 14.58 -8.30 0.38
C SER A 226 14.32 -9.12 -0.89
N ALA A 227 13.71 -10.31 -0.75
CA ALA A 227 13.43 -11.20 -1.87
C ALA A 227 12.57 -10.48 -2.93
N TYR A 228 12.99 -10.54 -4.20
CA TYR A 228 12.33 -9.86 -5.33
C TYR A 228 12.25 -8.32 -5.25
N SER A 229 12.97 -7.68 -4.31
CA SER A 229 13.07 -6.21 -4.17
C SER A 229 14.38 -5.67 -4.74
N SER A 230 14.45 -4.35 -4.92
CA SER A 230 15.68 -3.58 -5.12
C SER A 230 16.15 -2.90 -3.82
N VAL A 231 17.47 -2.81 -3.60
CA VAL A 231 18.08 -1.96 -2.56
C VAL A 231 19.23 -1.19 -3.22
N THR A 232 19.14 0.15 -3.23
CA THR A 232 19.96 0.99 -4.11
C THR A 232 20.44 2.27 -3.40
N SER A 233 21.72 2.64 -3.51
CA SER A 233 22.27 3.87 -2.87
C SER A 233 21.89 3.97 -1.38
N CYS A 234 22.30 3.00 -0.56
CA CYS A 234 21.89 2.91 0.84
C CYS A 234 23.08 2.51 1.74
N TYR A 235 23.06 2.89 3.02
CA TYR A 235 24.10 2.45 3.95
C TYR A 235 23.63 2.12 5.37
N ALA A 236 24.38 1.26 6.05
CA ALA A 236 24.15 0.90 7.45
C ALA A 236 25.38 1.11 8.35
N VAL A 237 25.19 1.85 9.43
CA VAL A 237 26.11 1.98 10.57
C VAL A 237 25.45 1.35 11.81
N VAL A 238 25.10 0.08 11.68
CA VAL A 238 24.22 -0.67 12.60
C VAL A 238 24.98 -1.85 13.21
N GLN A 239 24.88 -2.06 14.53
CA GLN A 239 25.42 -3.26 15.17
C GLN A 239 24.47 -4.46 14.96
N VAL A 240 24.93 -5.57 14.36
CA VAL A 240 24.07 -6.71 13.99
C VAL A 240 24.28 -7.94 14.88
N ASN A 241 23.42 -8.07 15.89
CA ASN A 241 23.44 -9.12 16.91
C ASN A 241 22.51 -10.29 16.54
N GLY A 242 22.84 -11.06 15.50
CA GLY A 242 22.01 -12.21 15.08
C GLY A 242 22.63 -13.09 13.99
N GLN A 243 21.78 -13.84 13.28
CA GLN A 243 22.14 -14.53 12.04
C GLN A 243 21.71 -13.69 10.84
N GLY A 244 22.63 -13.34 9.93
CA GLY A 244 22.32 -12.49 8.79
C GLY A 244 23.54 -11.81 8.17
N GLY A 245 23.42 -10.52 7.81
CA GLY A 245 24.45 -9.72 7.16
C GLY A 245 24.62 -8.34 7.80
N GLY A 246 25.60 -7.55 7.33
CA GLY A 246 25.82 -6.18 7.80
C GLY A 246 24.81 -5.19 7.23
N ALA A 247 24.45 -5.33 5.95
CA ALA A 247 23.41 -4.55 5.28
C ALA A 247 22.09 -5.34 5.19
N VAL A 248 22.12 -6.60 4.76
CA VAL A 248 20.90 -7.39 4.45
C VAL A 248 20.94 -8.78 5.06
N GLY A 249 19.82 -9.27 5.61
CA GLY A 249 19.76 -10.61 6.20
C GLY A 249 19.78 -11.75 5.17
N GLU A 250 18.86 -11.75 4.20
CA GLU A 250 18.63 -12.83 3.22
C GLU A 250 18.95 -12.46 1.76
N VAL A 251 19.10 -13.44 0.86
CA VAL A 251 19.39 -13.21 -0.58
C VAL A 251 18.42 -13.95 -1.50
N GLN A 252 17.43 -13.23 -2.04
CA GLN A 252 16.99 -13.30 -3.45
C GLN A 252 16.50 -11.94 -4.01
N PRO A 253 17.17 -10.78 -3.76
CA PRO A 253 16.79 -9.51 -4.36
C PRO A 253 16.96 -9.51 -5.89
N GLN A 254 16.26 -8.60 -6.57
CA GLN A 254 16.52 -8.32 -7.99
C GLN A 254 17.81 -7.52 -8.18
N THR A 255 18.02 -6.50 -7.33
CA THR A 255 19.16 -5.57 -7.42
C THR A 255 19.70 -5.23 -6.03
N ILE A 256 21.02 -5.24 -5.89
CA ILE A 256 21.77 -4.55 -4.83
C ILE A 256 22.85 -3.74 -5.54
N GLU A 257 22.80 -2.41 -5.42
CA GLU A 257 23.68 -1.47 -6.14
C GLU A 257 24.00 -0.26 -5.25
N ASP A 258 25.28 0.11 -5.13
CA ASP A 258 25.77 1.17 -4.23
C ASP A 258 25.26 1.05 -2.77
N VAL A 259 25.20 -0.19 -2.26
CA VAL A 259 24.79 -0.50 -0.88
C VAL A 259 26.02 -0.79 -0.01
N TYR A 260 26.13 -0.10 1.13
CA TYR A 260 27.33 -0.11 1.98
C TYR A 260 27.03 -0.48 3.45
N TYR A 261 28.00 -1.03 4.18
CA TYR A 261 27.90 -1.21 5.64
C TYR A 261 29.22 -0.99 6.39
N ALA A 262 29.13 -0.42 7.59
CA ALA A 262 30.25 -0.19 8.49
C ALA A 262 30.74 -1.52 9.09
N GLN A 263 31.80 -2.11 8.52
CA GLN A 263 32.29 -3.44 8.92
C GLN A 263 32.84 -3.50 10.34
N ASP A 264 33.34 -2.36 10.85
CA ASP A 264 33.85 -2.15 12.20
C ASP A 264 32.75 -2.02 13.26
N VAL A 265 31.53 -1.67 12.84
CA VAL A 265 30.33 -1.55 13.71
C VAL A 265 29.46 -2.80 13.63
N ALA A 266 29.24 -3.35 12.44
CA ALA A 266 28.28 -4.42 12.20
C ALA A 266 28.61 -5.74 12.93
N GLY A 267 29.89 -6.05 13.12
CA GLY A 267 30.34 -7.31 13.74
C GLY A 267 30.07 -8.57 12.89
N GLN A 268 29.59 -8.40 11.67
CA GLN A 268 29.22 -9.46 10.71
C GLN A 268 29.90 -9.21 9.35
N THR A 269 30.05 -10.25 8.53
CA THR A 269 30.59 -10.15 7.16
C THR A 269 29.52 -10.41 6.12
N ASP A 270 29.15 -9.41 5.33
CA ASP A 270 28.09 -9.52 4.33
C ASP A 270 28.63 -9.89 2.94
N THR A 271 28.69 -11.19 2.64
CA THR A 271 29.24 -11.65 1.36
C THR A 271 28.19 -11.50 0.25
N GLY A 272 28.26 -10.40 -0.50
CA GLY A 272 27.45 -10.17 -1.70
C GLY A 272 26.07 -9.56 -1.46
N LYS A 273 25.90 -8.82 -0.35
CA LYS A 273 24.64 -8.08 -0.04
C LYS A 273 24.86 -6.62 0.38
N GLY A 274 26.09 -6.14 0.20
CA GLY A 274 26.55 -4.80 0.55
C GLY A 274 28.09 -4.79 0.50
N GLU A 275 28.68 -3.64 0.22
CA GLU A 275 30.13 -3.46 0.22
C GLU A 275 30.60 -3.04 1.63
N PRO A 276 31.57 -3.75 2.24
CA PRO A 276 32.14 -3.35 3.52
C PRO A 276 32.99 -2.08 3.40
N MET A 277 32.77 -1.14 4.32
CA MET A 277 33.56 0.08 4.48
C MET A 277 33.82 0.33 5.98
N GLU A 278 34.85 1.11 6.34
CA GLU A 278 35.02 1.57 7.73
C GLU A 278 34.05 2.74 8.02
N SER A 279 33.48 2.79 9.23
CA SER A 279 32.58 3.87 9.66
C SER A 279 33.17 5.29 9.54
N ALA A 280 34.50 5.42 9.58
CA ALA A 280 35.21 6.68 9.35
C ALA A 280 35.31 7.07 7.85
N ASP A 281 35.43 6.10 6.95
CA ASP A 281 35.48 6.36 5.51
C ASP A 281 34.08 6.73 4.97
N MET A 282 33.01 6.23 5.62
CA MET A 282 31.61 6.62 5.40
C MET A 282 31.27 8.08 5.74
N LYS A 283 32.25 8.92 6.09
CA LYS A 283 32.11 10.36 6.35
C LYS A 283 32.90 11.24 5.38
N THR A 284 33.28 10.69 4.22
CA THR A 284 34.15 11.35 3.24
C THR A 284 33.38 11.90 2.03
N ASP A 285 33.92 12.95 1.41
CA ASP A 285 33.42 13.46 0.13
C ASP A 285 33.49 12.38 -0.97
N GLU A 286 34.46 11.46 -0.89
CA GLU A 286 34.55 10.28 -1.75
C GLU A 286 33.34 9.33 -1.57
N PHE A 287 32.94 9.02 -0.34
CA PHE A 287 31.75 8.18 -0.09
C PHE A 287 30.45 8.85 -0.57
N VAL A 288 30.34 10.18 -0.45
CA VAL A 288 29.22 10.94 -1.01
C VAL A 288 29.18 10.83 -2.55
N GLN A 289 30.33 10.83 -3.22
CA GLN A 289 30.40 10.60 -4.68
C GLN A 289 30.01 9.17 -5.07
N ASP A 290 30.25 8.19 -4.20
CA ASP A 290 29.90 6.79 -4.43
C ASP A 290 28.39 6.53 -4.25
N LEU A 291 27.76 7.14 -3.24
CA LEU A 291 26.29 7.12 -3.10
C LEU A 291 25.60 7.89 -4.24
N ASN A 292 26.18 9.01 -4.67
CA ASN A 292 25.67 9.86 -5.78
C ASN A 292 25.88 9.27 -7.19
N ARG A 293 26.21 7.99 -7.30
CA ARG A 293 26.10 7.24 -8.57
C ARG A 293 24.65 6.85 -8.90
N SER A 294 23.83 6.61 -7.88
CA SER A 294 22.47 6.05 -8.02
C SER A 294 21.42 6.62 -7.03
N GLY A 295 21.78 7.67 -6.28
CA GLY A 295 20.87 8.43 -5.40
C GLY A 295 21.33 9.89 -5.26
N SER A 296 20.69 10.66 -4.38
CA SER A 296 20.99 12.08 -4.13
C SER A 296 21.29 12.36 -2.66
N TRP A 297 22.53 12.72 -2.36
CA TRP A 297 23.12 12.81 -1.02
C TRP A 297 24.00 14.04 -0.82
N GLN A 298 23.95 14.61 0.37
CA GLN A 298 24.73 15.77 0.81
C GLN A 298 25.71 15.41 1.95
N ALA A 299 26.97 15.86 1.81
CA ALA A 299 28.00 15.76 2.85
C ALA A 299 27.66 16.60 4.09
N GLN A 300 28.04 16.10 5.28
CA GLN A 300 27.93 16.83 6.55
C GLN A 300 29.33 17.03 7.18
N ASP A 301 29.56 18.16 7.84
CA ASP A 301 30.91 18.55 8.33
C ASP A 301 31.42 17.65 9.47
N GLY A 302 32.14 16.59 9.11
CA GLY A 302 32.62 15.56 10.03
C GLY A 302 31.57 14.53 10.44
N ASP A 303 30.43 14.47 9.74
CA ASP A 303 29.35 13.52 10.01
C ASP A 303 28.91 12.71 8.78
N TYR A 304 27.98 11.77 8.97
CA TYR A 304 27.49 10.91 7.90
C TYR A 304 26.67 11.70 6.87
N PRO A 305 26.68 11.29 5.58
CA PRO A 305 25.86 11.92 4.55
C PRO A 305 24.37 11.78 4.83
N VAL A 306 23.60 12.82 4.50
CA VAL A 306 22.13 12.79 4.53
C VAL A 306 21.58 12.75 3.11
N PRO A 307 20.47 12.04 2.85
CA PRO A 307 19.82 12.11 1.56
C PRO A 307 19.17 13.48 1.38
N VAL A 308 19.01 13.91 0.14
CA VAL A 308 18.37 15.18 -0.21
C VAL A 308 17.31 14.98 -1.28
N LYS A 309 16.14 15.58 -1.07
CA LYS A 309 15.09 15.69 -2.08
C LYS A 309 15.61 16.61 -3.18
N ASP A 310 15.74 16.09 -4.39
CA ASP A 310 16.37 16.82 -5.50
C ASP A 310 15.38 17.83 -6.07
N ASP A 311 15.72 19.13 -6.09
CA ASP A 311 14.88 20.23 -6.65
C ASP A 311 14.70 20.15 -8.19
N GLN A 312 14.91 18.97 -8.80
CA GLN A 312 14.49 18.72 -10.17
C GLN A 312 12.96 18.62 -10.21
N PRO A 313 12.28 19.14 -11.25
CA PRO A 313 10.87 18.85 -11.43
C PRO A 313 10.70 17.34 -11.66
N ASP A 314 9.89 16.69 -10.82
CA ASP A 314 9.67 15.24 -10.86
C ASP A 314 9.38 14.76 -12.29
N THR A 315 10.15 13.78 -12.77
CA THR A 315 9.79 13.07 -14.01
C THR A 315 8.64 12.13 -13.70
N VAL A 316 7.42 12.67 -13.70
CA VAL A 316 6.19 12.02 -13.28
C VAL A 316 6.04 10.62 -13.90
N ASP A 317 6.13 9.60 -13.04
CA ASP A 317 6.00 8.20 -13.41
C ASP A 317 4.52 7.85 -13.60
N LYS A 318 4.13 7.72 -14.87
CA LYS A 318 2.80 7.31 -15.30
C LYS A 318 2.69 5.80 -15.57
N SER A 319 3.74 5.01 -15.33
CA SER A 319 3.80 3.61 -15.76
C SER A 319 2.71 2.73 -15.12
N GLU A 320 2.41 2.91 -13.84
CA GLU A 320 1.33 2.18 -13.16
C GLU A 320 -0.06 2.66 -13.61
N LEU A 321 -0.26 3.97 -13.76
CA LEU A 321 -1.49 4.54 -14.34
C LEU A 321 -1.75 3.97 -15.75
N GLN A 322 -0.71 3.84 -16.58
CA GLN A 322 -0.79 3.27 -17.93
C GLN A 322 -1.12 1.78 -17.94
N LYS A 323 -0.68 1.00 -16.95
CA LYS A 323 -1.11 -0.40 -16.78
C LYS A 323 -2.60 -0.46 -16.42
N VAL A 324 -3.05 0.35 -15.45
CA VAL A 324 -4.46 0.36 -15.01
C VAL A 324 -5.41 0.87 -16.10
N ILE A 325 -5.01 1.87 -16.89
CA ILE A 325 -5.76 2.33 -18.08
C ILE A 325 -5.96 1.19 -19.08
N ARG A 326 -4.88 0.51 -19.49
CA ARG A 326 -4.95 -0.58 -20.48
C ARG A 326 -5.73 -1.79 -19.97
N TYR A 327 -5.67 -2.07 -18.67
CA TYR A 327 -6.52 -3.05 -18.02
C TYR A 327 -8.00 -2.65 -18.05
N ALA A 328 -8.35 -1.42 -17.67
CA ALA A 328 -9.74 -0.93 -17.75
C ALA A 328 -10.32 -1.01 -19.17
N GLU A 329 -9.48 -0.80 -20.19
CA GLU A 329 -9.81 -0.90 -21.60
C GLU A 329 -9.94 -2.35 -22.12
N SER A 330 -9.51 -3.36 -21.37
CA SER A 330 -9.71 -4.77 -21.73
C SER A 330 -11.05 -5.34 -21.24
N ILE A 331 -11.68 -4.72 -20.23
CA ILE A 331 -12.92 -5.20 -19.59
C ILE A 331 -14.13 -5.04 -20.53
N ASP A 332 -14.89 -6.13 -20.74
CA ASP A 332 -16.20 -6.03 -21.41
C ASP A 332 -17.27 -5.46 -20.46
N LEU A 333 -17.33 -4.12 -20.43
CA LEU A 333 -18.32 -3.34 -19.69
C LEU A 333 -19.78 -3.53 -20.17
N SER A 334 -20.08 -4.44 -21.11
CA SER A 334 -21.45 -4.84 -21.42
C SER A 334 -22.01 -5.85 -20.40
N LEU A 335 -21.13 -6.64 -19.77
CA LEU A 335 -21.47 -7.70 -18.80
C LEU A 335 -21.92 -7.16 -17.43
N TYR A 336 -21.48 -5.96 -17.07
CA TYR A 336 -21.66 -5.35 -15.74
C TYR A 336 -22.85 -4.38 -15.69
N THR A 337 -23.39 -4.08 -14.50
CA THR A 337 -24.55 -3.19 -14.33
C THR A 337 -24.24 -1.82 -14.93
N ASP A 338 -25.21 -1.19 -15.61
CA ASP A 338 -24.94 0.03 -16.39
C ASP A 338 -24.38 1.16 -15.50
N ALA A 339 -24.80 1.22 -14.24
CA ALA A 339 -24.31 2.17 -13.24
C ALA A 339 -22.83 1.96 -12.85
N THR A 340 -22.38 0.72 -12.67
CA THR A 340 -20.98 0.42 -12.31
C THR A 340 -20.07 0.48 -13.54
N ALA A 341 -20.58 0.08 -14.70
CA ALA A 341 -19.92 0.26 -15.98
C ALA A 341 -19.71 1.75 -16.33
N ASP A 342 -20.69 2.63 -16.08
CA ASP A 342 -20.55 4.08 -16.26
C ASP A 342 -19.58 4.71 -15.25
N ALA A 343 -19.46 4.16 -14.03
CA ALA A 343 -18.43 4.58 -13.08
C ALA A 343 -17.02 4.27 -13.60
N VAL A 344 -16.78 3.08 -14.16
CA VAL A 344 -15.48 2.73 -14.79
C VAL A 344 -15.19 3.63 -15.99
N ARG A 345 -16.15 3.86 -16.89
CA ARG A 345 -15.99 4.80 -18.02
C ARG A 345 -15.58 6.19 -17.54
N THR A 346 -16.28 6.72 -16.53
CA THR A 346 -16.04 8.05 -15.96
C THR A 346 -14.66 8.16 -15.29
N ALA A 347 -14.16 7.09 -14.67
CA ALA A 347 -12.83 7.06 -14.10
C ALA A 347 -11.72 6.89 -15.16
N LEU A 348 -11.98 6.07 -16.19
CA LEU A 348 -11.05 5.80 -17.29
C LEU A 348 -10.82 7.05 -18.15
N ASP A 349 -11.88 7.80 -18.46
CA ASP A 349 -11.76 9.07 -19.20
C ASP A 349 -10.92 10.12 -18.43
N LYS A 350 -10.96 10.10 -17.09
CA LYS A 350 -10.09 10.94 -16.24
C LYS A 350 -8.65 10.43 -16.20
N ALA A 351 -8.47 9.11 -16.06
CA ALA A 351 -7.17 8.46 -16.08
C ALA A 351 -6.41 8.77 -17.38
N ARG A 352 -7.10 8.69 -18.53
CA ARG A 352 -6.58 9.13 -19.84
C ARG A 352 -6.22 10.62 -19.86
N GLN A 353 -7.11 11.51 -19.42
CA GLN A 353 -6.82 12.95 -19.36
C GLN A 353 -5.56 13.27 -18.54
N VAL A 354 -5.37 12.61 -17.39
CA VAL A 354 -4.18 12.78 -16.54
C VAL A 354 -2.94 12.09 -17.13
N ASN A 355 -3.10 10.97 -17.83
CA ASN A 355 -2.01 10.34 -18.57
C ASN A 355 -1.48 11.26 -19.68
N ASP A 356 -2.39 11.86 -20.46
CA ASP A 356 -2.09 12.61 -21.67
C ASP A 356 -1.64 14.07 -21.38
N ASP A 357 -1.98 14.61 -20.21
CA ASP A 357 -1.53 15.94 -19.77
C ASP A 357 -0.03 15.91 -19.37
N ALA A 358 0.80 16.57 -20.19
CA ALA A 358 2.24 16.64 -20.00
C ALA A 358 2.68 17.38 -18.72
N GLU A 359 1.80 18.19 -18.12
CA GLU A 359 2.07 18.95 -16.89
C GLU A 359 1.39 18.33 -15.66
N ALA A 360 0.73 17.16 -15.80
CA ALA A 360 0.07 16.49 -14.67
C ALA A 360 1.09 16.01 -13.63
N THR A 361 0.84 16.30 -12.36
CA THR A 361 1.71 15.93 -11.22
C THR A 361 1.61 14.44 -10.88
N GLN A 362 2.62 13.90 -10.18
CA GLN A 362 2.57 12.53 -9.65
C GLN A 362 1.34 12.30 -8.77
N GLN A 363 0.97 13.31 -7.99
CA GLN A 363 -0.23 13.33 -7.18
C GLN A 363 -1.51 13.13 -8.02
N GLN A 364 -1.68 13.87 -9.13
CA GLN A 364 -2.82 13.69 -10.04
C GLN A 364 -2.81 12.30 -10.69
N VAL A 365 -1.64 11.79 -11.05
CA VAL A 365 -1.45 10.44 -11.62
C VAL A 365 -1.89 9.36 -10.63
N ASN A 366 -1.46 9.47 -9.36
CA ASN A 366 -1.85 8.57 -8.28
C ASN A 366 -3.36 8.66 -7.99
N GLU A 367 -3.94 9.87 -7.90
CA GLU A 367 -5.40 10.08 -7.76
C GLU A 367 -6.18 9.39 -8.88
N ALA A 368 -5.77 9.57 -10.13
CA ALA A 368 -6.47 9.03 -11.29
C ALA A 368 -6.35 7.51 -11.40
N GLN A 369 -5.19 6.95 -11.03
CA GLN A 369 -4.98 5.51 -10.90
C GLN A 369 -5.89 4.92 -9.81
N GLN A 370 -5.85 5.48 -8.60
CA GLN A 370 -6.64 5.00 -7.46
C GLN A 370 -8.15 5.11 -7.73
N ALA A 371 -8.60 6.21 -8.36
CA ALA A 371 -9.99 6.38 -8.76
C ALA A 371 -10.45 5.35 -9.80
N LEU A 372 -9.59 4.98 -10.75
CA LEU A 372 -9.87 3.95 -11.75
C LEU A 372 -9.88 2.54 -11.13
N MET A 373 -8.88 2.18 -10.32
CA MET A 373 -8.85 0.92 -9.58
C MET A 373 -10.11 0.74 -8.69
N LYS A 374 -10.51 1.80 -7.99
CA LYS A 374 -11.72 1.83 -7.15
C LYS A 374 -13.01 1.65 -7.95
N ALA A 375 -13.10 2.24 -9.15
CA ALA A 375 -14.24 2.04 -10.04
C ALA A 375 -14.32 0.61 -10.57
N ILE A 376 -13.18 -0.01 -10.93
CA ILE A 376 -13.10 -1.40 -11.40
C ILE A 376 -13.47 -2.38 -10.27
N ALA A 377 -12.95 -2.17 -9.06
CA ALA A 377 -13.30 -2.98 -7.89
C ALA A 377 -14.81 -2.94 -7.59
N GLY A 378 -15.47 -1.81 -7.87
CA GLY A 378 -16.91 -1.62 -7.74
C GLY A 378 -17.77 -2.19 -8.88
N LEU A 379 -17.23 -3.01 -9.79
CA LEU A 379 -18.01 -3.64 -10.86
C LEU A 379 -18.93 -4.76 -10.35
N GLU A 380 -20.25 -4.55 -10.51
CA GLU A 380 -21.32 -5.52 -10.26
C GLU A 380 -21.75 -6.18 -11.58
N GLU A 381 -21.90 -7.50 -11.63
CA GLU A 381 -22.41 -8.18 -12.84
C GLU A 381 -23.90 -7.91 -13.10
N LYS A 382 -24.31 -7.92 -14.38
CA LYS A 382 -25.74 -8.00 -14.73
C LYS A 382 -26.31 -9.35 -14.28
N PRO A 383 -27.50 -9.37 -13.62
CA PRO A 383 -28.09 -10.62 -13.13
C PRO A 383 -28.39 -11.58 -14.28
N GLN A 384 -27.70 -12.73 -14.28
CA GLN A 384 -27.84 -13.76 -15.31
C GLN A 384 -29.30 -14.24 -15.44
N PRO A 385 -29.85 -14.39 -16.66
CA PRO A 385 -31.21 -14.84 -16.85
C PRO A 385 -31.36 -16.29 -16.37
N THR A 386 -32.13 -16.48 -15.29
CA THR A 386 -32.32 -17.79 -14.67
C THR A 386 -32.81 -18.82 -15.71
N PRO A 387 -32.14 -19.98 -15.87
CA PRO A 387 -32.55 -21.01 -16.81
C PRO A 387 -34.02 -21.38 -16.59
N THR A 388 -34.85 -21.19 -17.62
CA THR A 388 -36.30 -21.41 -17.49
C THR A 388 -36.58 -22.89 -17.25
N ALA A 389 -36.87 -23.25 -16.00
CA ALA A 389 -37.09 -24.63 -15.58
C ALA A 389 -38.18 -25.29 -16.44
N GLN A 390 -37.88 -26.46 -17.01
CA GLN A 390 -38.86 -27.23 -17.77
C GLN A 390 -40.08 -27.55 -16.88
N PRO A 391 -41.31 -27.47 -17.41
CA PRO A 391 -42.51 -27.75 -16.63
C PRO A 391 -42.55 -29.22 -16.20
N THR A 392 -42.21 -29.48 -14.94
CA THR A 392 -42.37 -30.79 -14.30
C THR A 392 -43.87 -31.14 -14.20
N PRO A 393 -44.30 -32.37 -14.56
CA PRO A 393 -45.71 -32.73 -14.56
C PRO A 393 -46.32 -32.72 -13.15
N ALA A 394 -47.61 -32.37 -13.08
CA ALA A 394 -48.31 -32.11 -11.83
C ALA A 394 -48.41 -33.34 -10.89
N PRO A 395 -48.32 -33.15 -9.56
CA PRO A 395 -48.43 -34.23 -8.58
C PRO A 395 -49.86 -34.77 -8.48
N THR A 396 -49.99 -36.11 -8.50
CA THR A 396 -51.26 -36.82 -8.35
C THR A 396 -51.81 -36.69 -6.93
N ALA A 397 -53.09 -36.33 -6.79
CA ALA A 397 -53.71 -36.11 -5.48
C ALA A 397 -54.26 -37.38 -4.80
N GLN A 398 -54.12 -37.47 -3.47
CA GLN A 398 -55.01 -38.22 -2.57
C GLN A 398 -55.10 -37.50 -1.20
N PRO A 399 -56.16 -37.74 -0.38
CA PRO A 399 -56.76 -36.65 0.39
C PRO A 399 -56.76 -36.77 1.92
N THR A 400 -56.66 -35.59 2.55
CA THR A 400 -57.48 -35.09 3.68
C THR A 400 -57.83 -36.01 4.86
N ALA A 401 -57.27 -35.70 6.04
CA ALA A 401 -57.97 -35.79 7.33
C ALA A 401 -57.38 -34.81 8.37
N ALA A 402 -58.27 -34.12 9.10
CA ALA A 402 -58.04 -33.26 10.27
C ALA A 402 -59.39 -33.11 11.01
N PRO A 403 -59.51 -32.53 12.23
CA PRO A 403 -58.51 -31.97 13.15
C PRO A 403 -58.41 -32.86 14.44
N THR A 404 -58.16 -32.47 15.71
CA THR A 404 -58.31 -31.20 16.44
C THR A 404 -57.54 -31.18 17.79
N GLU A 405 -57.32 -29.96 18.30
CA GLU A 405 -57.23 -29.56 19.72
C GLU A 405 -56.04 -29.96 20.64
N GLN A 406 -55.53 -28.91 21.29
CA GLN A 406 -54.67 -28.89 22.48
C GLN A 406 -55.38 -28.00 23.52
N PRO A 407 -55.37 -28.30 24.82
CA PRO A 407 -54.85 -27.27 25.75
C PRO A 407 -54.20 -27.75 27.08
N THR A 408 -53.28 -26.92 27.57
CA THR A 408 -53.04 -26.52 28.98
C THR A 408 -52.58 -27.48 30.11
N THR A 409 -51.29 -27.31 30.48
CA THR A 409 -50.78 -27.02 31.86
C THR A 409 -50.58 -28.16 32.93
N PRO A 410 -49.75 -27.94 34.00
CA PRO A 410 -49.09 -28.97 34.84
C PRO A 410 -49.67 -28.99 36.30
N PRO A 411 -48.97 -29.38 37.42
CA PRO A 411 -47.64 -29.99 37.64
C PRO A 411 -47.56 -31.13 38.71
N SER A 412 -46.33 -31.61 38.97
CA SER A 412 -45.80 -32.11 40.28
C SER A 412 -46.39 -33.37 40.96
N SER A 413 -45.55 -34.37 41.27
CA SER A 413 -45.11 -34.66 42.66
C SER A 413 -44.43 -36.04 42.87
N GLY A 414 -43.27 -36.07 43.57
CA GLY A 414 -42.70 -37.19 44.36
C GLY A 414 -42.34 -38.53 43.67
N ASP A 415 -41.73 -39.51 44.34
CA ASP A 415 -40.79 -39.54 45.50
C ASP A 415 -40.29 -41.00 45.75
N SER A 416 -39.17 -41.17 46.48
CA SER A 416 -38.75 -42.37 47.26
C SER A 416 -38.32 -43.69 46.57
N GLY A 417 -37.23 -44.27 47.11
CA GLY A 417 -36.77 -45.66 46.89
C GLY A 417 -35.32 -45.77 46.34
N ASN A 418 -34.20 -45.84 47.07
CA ASN A 418 -33.79 -46.25 48.45
C ASN A 418 -32.97 -47.57 48.48
N GLY A 419 -31.87 -47.60 49.25
CA GLY A 419 -30.88 -48.69 49.40
C GLY A 419 -29.68 -48.56 48.44
N GLY A 420 -28.41 -48.79 48.82
CA GLY A 420 -27.79 -49.29 50.08
C GLY A 420 -26.94 -50.56 49.80
N GLN A 421 -25.72 -50.79 50.32
CA GLN A 421 -24.85 -50.10 51.32
C GLN A 421 -23.39 -50.04 50.72
N ASP A 422 -22.22 -49.90 51.38
CA ASP A 422 -21.79 -49.78 52.79
C ASP A 422 -20.32 -49.23 52.87
N GLY A 423 -19.89 -48.78 54.07
CA GLY A 423 -18.48 -48.59 54.50
C GLY A 423 -17.65 -47.43 53.89
N GLY A 424 -16.78 -46.72 54.62
CA GLY A 424 -16.54 -46.68 56.08
C GLY A 424 -15.15 -46.14 56.46
N ASN A 425 -15.06 -45.42 57.60
CA ASN A 425 -13.83 -44.98 58.33
C ASN A 425 -12.97 -43.84 57.70
N GLY A 426 -12.41 -42.84 58.43
CA GLY A 426 -12.70 -42.41 59.82
C GLY A 426 -11.58 -41.62 60.54
N GLY A 427 -11.85 -40.34 60.89
CA GLY A 427 -11.18 -39.56 61.96
C GLY A 427 -9.88 -38.78 61.63
N ASN A 428 -9.42 -37.79 62.43
CA ASN A 428 -10.07 -37.05 63.55
C ASN A 428 -9.25 -35.78 63.99
N GLY A 429 -9.93 -34.71 64.46
CA GLY A 429 -9.37 -33.57 65.25
C GLY A 429 -8.62 -32.46 64.46
N GLY A 430 -8.61 -31.17 64.83
CA GLY A 430 -9.14 -30.43 65.99
C GLY A 430 -8.05 -30.06 67.02
N GLN A 431 -7.88 -28.82 67.53
CA GLN A 431 -8.63 -27.55 67.39
C GLN A 431 -7.80 -26.35 67.98
N THR A 432 -8.20 -25.09 67.71
CA THR A 432 -7.99 -23.82 68.51
C THR A 432 -6.91 -22.76 68.15
N VAL A 433 -7.31 -21.49 68.42
CA VAL A 433 -6.60 -20.19 68.60
C VAL A 433 -6.07 -19.40 67.36
N GLN A 434 -6.27 -18.06 67.42
CA GLN A 434 -5.93 -17.01 66.44
C GLN A 434 -4.69 -16.16 66.89
N PRO A 435 -4.34 -14.98 66.31
CA PRO A 435 -4.69 -14.36 65.01
C PRO A 435 -3.50 -13.79 64.20
N THR A 436 -3.60 -13.78 62.86
CA THR A 436 -2.89 -12.80 62.00
C THR A 436 -3.81 -12.25 60.90
N ARG A 437 -3.41 -11.11 60.32
CA ARG A 437 -4.27 -10.16 59.58
C ARG A 437 -4.97 -10.75 58.34
N LYS A 438 -6.25 -10.39 58.19
CA LYS A 438 -7.02 -10.48 56.94
C LYS A 438 -6.54 -9.43 55.91
N PRO A 439 -6.15 -9.82 54.69
CA PRO A 439 -6.21 -8.95 53.51
C PRO A 439 -7.65 -8.85 52.99
N SER A 440 -8.00 -7.76 52.33
CA SER A 440 -9.32 -7.62 51.72
C SER A 440 -9.46 -8.55 50.52
N SER A 441 -10.53 -9.34 50.48
CA SER A 441 -11.03 -9.92 49.23
C SER A 441 -11.73 -8.81 48.44
N THR A 442 -11.02 -8.14 47.56
CA THR A 442 -11.67 -7.45 46.43
C THR A 442 -12.51 -8.48 45.66
N PRO A 443 -13.70 -8.12 45.16
CA PRO A 443 -14.40 -8.99 44.23
C PRO A 443 -13.54 -9.17 42.98
N SER A 444 -13.54 -10.37 42.41
CA SER A 444 -13.00 -10.59 41.07
C SER A 444 -13.66 -9.60 40.11
N PRO A 445 -12.95 -9.00 39.14
CA PRO A 445 -13.62 -8.25 38.07
C PRO A 445 -14.65 -9.18 37.42
N THR A 446 -15.90 -8.72 37.36
CA THR A 446 -16.91 -9.32 36.50
C THR A 446 -16.41 -9.17 35.07
N ALA A 447 -16.28 -10.28 34.34
CA ALA A 447 -15.83 -10.25 32.95
C ALA A 447 -16.68 -9.27 32.14
N GLN A 448 -16.04 -8.20 31.67
CA GLN A 448 -16.66 -7.25 30.75
C GLN A 448 -17.01 -8.00 29.46
N PRO A 449 -18.21 -7.82 28.88
CA PRO A 449 -18.54 -8.47 27.61
C PRO A 449 -17.51 -8.05 26.56
N ALA A 450 -17.03 -9.01 25.77
CA ALA A 450 -16.06 -8.75 24.73
C ALA A 450 -16.63 -7.74 23.72
N ASN A 451 -15.84 -6.71 23.38
CA ASN A 451 -16.18 -5.87 22.24
C ASN A 451 -16.14 -6.75 20.99
N THR A 452 -17.24 -6.80 20.25
CA THR A 452 -17.43 -7.65 19.07
C THR A 452 -17.62 -6.83 17.79
N ASP A 453 -17.54 -5.50 17.87
CA ASP A 453 -17.91 -4.61 16.77
C ASP A 453 -16.85 -4.60 15.65
N GLU A 454 -15.58 -4.83 15.98
CA GLU A 454 -14.50 -5.10 15.03
C GLU A 454 -14.74 -6.42 14.27
N LEU A 455 -14.99 -7.52 15.00
CA LEU A 455 -15.26 -8.83 14.41
C LEU A 455 -16.54 -8.85 13.54
N LYS A 456 -17.57 -8.08 13.91
CA LYS A 456 -18.79 -7.91 13.07
C LYS A 456 -18.46 -7.24 11.74
N LYS A 457 -17.79 -6.08 11.76
CA LYS A 457 -17.36 -5.37 10.54
C LYS A 457 -16.50 -6.26 9.65
N LEU A 458 -15.57 -7.01 10.24
CA LEU A 458 -14.68 -7.91 9.51
C LEU A 458 -15.43 -9.10 8.89
N VAL A 459 -16.45 -9.64 9.56
CA VAL A 459 -17.36 -10.65 8.98
C VAL A 459 -18.24 -10.05 7.88
N GLU A 460 -18.84 -8.88 8.08
CA GLU A 460 -19.65 -8.19 7.07
C GLU A 460 -18.84 -7.87 5.80
N TYR A 461 -17.58 -7.45 5.95
CA TYR A 461 -16.64 -7.28 4.84
C TYR A 461 -16.30 -8.62 4.17
N ALA A 462 -15.91 -9.63 4.95
CA ALA A 462 -15.55 -10.94 4.42
C ALA A 462 -16.72 -11.64 3.69
N GLU A 463 -17.96 -11.38 4.09
CA GLU A 463 -19.19 -11.81 3.40
C GLU A 463 -19.48 -11.03 2.11
N SER A 464 -18.87 -9.87 1.91
CA SER A 464 -18.99 -9.06 0.68
C SER A 464 -17.95 -9.41 -0.38
N LEU A 465 -16.92 -10.21 -0.05
CA LEU A 465 -15.87 -10.59 -0.99
C LEU A 465 -16.35 -11.69 -1.96
N ASP A 466 -16.33 -11.37 -3.25
CA ASP A 466 -16.46 -12.36 -4.32
C ASP A 466 -15.18 -13.17 -4.46
N LEU A 467 -15.11 -14.32 -3.79
CA LEU A 467 -13.96 -15.20 -3.78
C LEU A 467 -13.59 -15.77 -5.17
N ASN A 468 -14.42 -15.63 -6.20
CA ASN A 468 -14.03 -16.02 -7.55
C ASN A 468 -12.90 -15.12 -8.11
N LYS A 469 -12.82 -13.85 -7.64
CA LYS A 469 -11.80 -12.86 -8.01
C LYS A 469 -10.44 -13.07 -7.34
N TYR A 470 -10.24 -14.17 -6.62
CA TYR A 470 -9.03 -14.48 -5.83
C TYR A 470 -8.47 -15.86 -6.21
N TYR A 471 -7.18 -16.09 -5.97
CA TYR A 471 -6.55 -17.41 -6.19
C TYR A 471 -7.08 -18.43 -5.17
N ASP A 472 -7.22 -19.69 -5.57
CA ASP A 472 -7.69 -20.76 -4.67
C ASP A 472 -6.75 -20.98 -3.47
N GLU A 473 -5.46 -20.66 -3.64
CA GLU A 473 -4.49 -20.59 -2.54
C GLU A 473 -4.86 -19.48 -1.55
N GLY A 474 -5.47 -19.88 -0.43
CA GLY A 474 -5.92 -19.01 0.66
C GLY A 474 -7.43 -19.10 0.95
N LYS A 475 -8.25 -19.52 -0.03
CA LYS A 475 -9.72 -19.56 0.12
C LYS A 475 -10.17 -20.48 1.24
N ASP A 476 -9.69 -21.73 1.29
CA ASP A 476 -10.05 -22.70 2.34
C ASP A 476 -9.80 -22.13 3.76
N ALA A 477 -8.66 -21.44 3.95
CA ALA A 477 -8.29 -20.84 5.22
C ALA A 477 -9.14 -19.60 5.56
N PHE A 478 -9.52 -18.81 4.55
CA PHE A 478 -10.43 -17.68 4.70
C PHE A 478 -11.86 -18.12 5.02
N GLU A 479 -12.38 -19.14 4.34
CA GLU A 479 -13.71 -19.71 4.61
C GLU A 479 -13.77 -20.36 6.01
N GLU A 480 -12.71 -21.09 6.42
CA GLU A 480 -12.59 -21.64 7.77
C GLU A 480 -12.52 -20.54 8.84
N ALA A 481 -11.71 -19.49 8.62
CA ALA A 481 -11.63 -18.36 9.54
C ALA A 481 -12.94 -17.55 9.62
N LEU A 482 -13.64 -17.37 8.50
CA LEU A 482 -14.95 -16.73 8.43
C LEU A 482 -16.03 -17.56 9.15
N ALA A 483 -15.99 -18.88 9.02
CA ALA A 483 -16.85 -19.79 9.78
C ALA A 483 -16.59 -19.70 11.30
N ASN A 484 -15.33 -19.67 11.73
CA ASN A 484 -14.97 -19.48 13.15
C ASN A 484 -15.41 -18.11 13.68
N ALA A 485 -15.18 -17.04 12.91
CA ALA A 485 -15.64 -15.69 13.25
C ALA A 485 -17.16 -15.62 13.45
N ARG A 486 -17.94 -16.22 12.54
CA ARG A 486 -19.39 -16.38 12.67
C ARG A 486 -19.79 -17.18 13.93
N GLU A 487 -19.09 -18.27 14.25
CA GLU A 487 -19.37 -19.04 15.46
C GLU A 487 -19.09 -18.22 16.74
N VAL A 488 -18.00 -17.47 16.78
CA VAL A 488 -17.66 -16.59 17.92
C VAL A 488 -18.70 -15.47 18.09
N LEU A 489 -19.17 -14.85 17.00
CA LEU A 489 -20.27 -13.87 17.04
C LEU A 489 -21.62 -14.48 17.45
N ALA A 490 -21.86 -15.77 17.18
CA ALA A 490 -23.08 -16.47 17.58
C ALA A 490 -23.12 -16.89 19.07
N LYS A 491 -21.99 -16.81 19.80
CA LYS A 491 -21.94 -17.13 21.24
C LYS A 491 -22.72 -16.07 22.05
N GLN A 492 -23.47 -16.53 23.05
CA GLN A 492 -24.26 -15.63 23.92
C GLN A 492 -23.38 -14.75 24.84
N ALA A 493 -22.12 -15.14 25.06
CA ALA A 493 -21.11 -14.36 25.75
C ALA A 493 -19.70 -14.88 25.36
N PRO A 494 -19.15 -14.51 24.18
CA PRO A 494 -17.78 -14.86 23.83
C PRO A 494 -16.79 -14.17 24.76
N THR A 495 -15.67 -14.83 25.05
CA THR A 495 -14.56 -14.22 25.81
C THR A 495 -13.74 -13.31 24.91
N ALA A 496 -13.06 -12.32 25.51
CA ALA A 496 -12.21 -11.39 24.75
C ALA A 496 -11.15 -12.13 23.91
N ALA A 497 -10.53 -13.17 24.46
CA ALA A 497 -9.54 -13.99 23.77
C ALA A 497 -10.12 -14.73 22.54
N GLU A 498 -11.36 -15.23 22.61
CA GLU A 498 -12.03 -15.84 21.44
C GLU A 498 -12.31 -14.80 20.34
N VAL A 499 -12.69 -13.58 20.72
CA VAL A 499 -12.95 -12.50 19.75
C VAL A 499 -11.65 -12.03 19.11
N THR A 500 -10.61 -11.75 19.89
CA THR A 500 -9.29 -11.35 19.37
C THR A 500 -8.72 -12.43 18.44
N GLU A 501 -8.76 -13.70 18.84
CA GLU A 501 -8.21 -14.79 18.02
C GLU A 501 -9.02 -15.02 16.73
N ALA A 502 -10.35 -14.95 16.77
CA ALA A 502 -11.16 -15.07 15.55
C ALA A 502 -10.99 -13.85 14.62
N THR A 503 -10.82 -12.65 15.18
CA THR A 503 -10.52 -11.43 14.41
C THR A 503 -9.16 -11.55 13.72
N ARG A 504 -8.13 -11.98 14.47
CA ARG A 504 -6.78 -12.22 13.95
C ARG A 504 -6.74 -13.33 12.89
N GLN A 505 -7.49 -14.43 13.08
CA GLN A 505 -7.58 -15.49 12.08
C GLN A 505 -8.24 -15.00 10.79
N LEU A 506 -9.38 -14.31 10.88
CA LEU A 506 -10.07 -13.81 9.69
C LEU A 506 -9.29 -12.69 8.99
N ARG A 507 -8.63 -11.80 9.75
CA ARG A 507 -7.72 -10.76 9.21
C ARG A 507 -6.57 -11.40 8.43
N ASN A 508 -5.80 -12.27 9.08
CA ASN A 508 -4.60 -12.85 8.49
C ASN A 508 -4.92 -13.83 7.34
N ALA A 509 -6.15 -14.37 7.28
CA ALA A 509 -6.64 -15.14 6.13
C ALA A 509 -7.17 -14.25 4.99
N ALA A 510 -7.80 -13.11 5.29
CA ALA A 510 -8.22 -12.12 4.30
C ALA A 510 -7.02 -11.44 3.63
N ASP A 511 -6.01 -11.04 4.41
CA ASP A 511 -4.72 -10.56 3.89
C ASP A 511 -3.93 -11.66 3.13
N GLY A 512 -4.27 -12.93 3.36
CA GLY A 512 -3.78 -14.08 2.62
C GLY A 512 -4.47 -14.31 1.26
N LEU A 513 -5.62 -13.67 1.00
CA LEU A 513 -6.32 -13.77 -0.29
C LEU A 513 -5.59 -12.95 -1.36
N LYS A 514 -4.81 -13.63 -2.20
CA LYS A 514 -4.21 -13.02 -3.39
C LYS A 514 -5.28 -12.77 -4.45
N LEU A 515 -5.37 -11.56 -4.99
CA LEU A 515 -6.30 -11.21 -6.08
C LEU A 515 -5.88 -11.92 -7.38
N ASN A 516 -6.79 -12.66 -8.01
CA ASN A 516 -6.54 -13.38 -9.26
C ASN A 516 -6.85 -12.47 -10.45
N LEU A 517 -5.82 -11.85 -11.01
CA LEU A 517 -5.86 -11.12 -12.30
C LEU A 517 -5.40 -12.02 -13.47
N GLY A 518 -5.52 -13.34 -13.30
CA GLY A 518 -4.61 -14.30 -13.89
C GLY A 518 -5.15 -15.18 -15.00
N ARG A 519 -6.43 -15.17 -15.36
CA ARG A 519 -6.94 -16.15 -16.36
C ARG A 519 -8.11 -15.67 -17.18
N ASP A 520 -9.16 -15.19 -16.53
CA ASP A 520 -10.39 -14.78 -17.22
C ASP A 520 -10.17 -13.44 -17.94
N GLU A 521 -9.24 -12.63 -17.44
CA GLU A 521 -8.70 -11.40 -18.04
C GLU A 521 -7.89 -11.71 -19.31
N LEU A 522 -7.02 -12.72 -19.23
CA LEU A 522 -6.21 -13.17 -20.36
C LEU A 522 -7.08 -13.81 -21.44
N GLU A 523 -8.13 -14.56 -21.07
CA GLU A 523 -9.11 -15.09 -22.02
C GLU A 523 -9.95 -13.98 -22.66
N GLN A 524 -10.40 -12.97 -21.90
CA GLN A 524 -11.05 -11.77 -22.44
C GLN A 524 -10.13 -11.04 -23.44
N THR A 525 -8.86 -10.80 -23.10
CA THR A 525 -7.91 -10.11 -23.97
C THR A 525 -7.55 -10.92 -25.22
N VAL A 526 -7.44 -12.26 -25.12
CA VAL A 526 -7.34 -13.18 -26.27
C VAL A 526 -8.58 -13.09 -27.16
N ASN A 527 -9.78 -13.02 -26.58
CA ASN A 527 -11.02 -12.88 -27.33
C ASN A 527 -11.17 -11.49 -27.98
N LYS A 528 -10.66 -10.43 -27.35
CA LYS A 528 -10.55 -9.06 -27.93
C LYS A 528 -9.58 -9.05 -29.11
N ALA A 529 -8.37 -9.60 -28.95
CA ALA A 529 -7.35 -9.69 -30.00
C ALA A 529 -7.83 -10.45 -31.25
N LYS A 530 -8.59 -11.55 -31.07
CA LYS A 530 -9.20 -12.33 -32.16
C LYS A 530 -10.27 -11.57 -32.97
N GLN A 531 -10.75 -10.44 -32.47
CA GLN A 531 -11.81 -9.62 -33.08
C GLN A 531 -11.28 -8.33 -33.74
N LEU A 532 -9.97 -8.10 -33.72
CA LEU A 532 -9.36 -6.94 -34.39
C LEU A 532 -9.48 -7.05 -35.91
N ASP A 533 -9.83 -5.93 -36.56
CA ASP A 533 -9.65 -5.76 -38.00
C ASP A 533 -8.16 -5.52 -38.30
N LEU A 534 -7.64 -6.26 -39.27
CA LEU A 534 -6.22 -6.25 -39.66
C LEU A 534 -6.03 -5.83 -41.13
N GLU A 535 -7.08 -5.44 -41.87
CA GLU A 535 -6.99 -5.16 -43.32
C GLU A 535 -6.00 -4.03 -43.67
N ASN A 536 -5.72 -3.11 -42.73
CA ASN A 536 -4.81 -1.98 -42.91
C ASN A 536 -3.60 -1.98 -41.94
N ALA A 537 -3.48 -3.02 -41.09
CA ALA A 537 -2.44 -3.12 -40.08
C ALA A 537 -1.04 -3.35 -40.68
N ASP A 538 0.02 -2.96 -39.96
CA ASP A 538 1.39 -3.24 -40.44
C ASP A 538 1.73 -4.74 -40.32
N ALA A 539 2.35 -5.31 -41.35
CA ALA A 539 2.68 -6.74 -41.38
C ALA A 539 3.61 -7.19 -40.23
N SER A 540 4.44 -6.29 -39.70
CA SER A 540 5.26 -6.57 -38.52
C SER A 540 4.43 -6.54 -37.22
N ALA A 541 3.50 -5.58 -37.08
CA ALA A 541 2.58 -5.50 -35.95
C ALA A 541 1.61 -6.70 -35.93
N VAL A 542 1.07 -7.11 -37.08
CA VAL A 542 0.26 -8.33 -37.22
C VAL A 542 1.05 -9.58 -36.83
N THR A 543 2.35 -9.65 -37.17
CA THR A 543 3.22 -10.77 -36.77
C THR A 543 3.48 -10.76 -35.25
N ALA A 544 3.64 -9.58 -34.63
CA ALA A 544 3.76 -9.45 -33.17
C ALA A 544 2.47 -9.87 -32.46
N LEU A 545 1.31 -9.36 -32.91
CA LEU A 545 -0.02 -9.72 -32.40
C LEU A 545 -0.27 -11.23 -32.47
N GLN A 546 -0.01 -11.86 -33.61
CA GLN A 546 -0.15 -13.32 -33.73
C GLN A 546 0.80 -14.05 -32.78
N THR A 547 2.05 -13.59 -32.63
CA THR A 547 3.03 -14.21 -31.72
C THR A 547 2.61 -14.09 -30.25
N ALA A 548 2.05 -12.95 -29.85
CA ALA A 548 1.55 -12.73 -28.51
C ALA A 548 0.27 -13.54 -28.24
N LEU A 549 -0.68 -13.55 -29.19
CA LEU A 549 -1.91 -14.36 -29.11
C LEU A 549 -1.58 -15.84 -28.95
N ASP A 550 -0.68 -16.35 -29.80
CA ASP A 550 -0.15 -17.70 -29.74
C ASP A 550 0.44 -18.05 -28.36
N ASN A 551 1.01 -17.09 -27.63
CA ASN A 551 1.62 -17.31 -26.32
C ASN A 551 0.61 -17.19 -25.18
N ALA A 552 -0.31 -16.23 -25.27
CA ALA A 552 -1.47 -16.12 -24.37
C ALA A 552 -2.34 -17.38 -24.39
N GLU A 553 -2.65 -17.92 -25.58
CA GLU A 553 -3.39 -19.19 -25.69
C GLU A 553 -2.63 -20.38 -25.08
N LYS A 554 -1.29 -20.41 -25.18
CA LYS A 554 -0.46 -21.45 -24.53
C LYS A 554 -0.47 -21.31 -23.00
N ALA A 555 -0.47 -20.10 -22.46
CA ALA A 555 -0.57 -19.85 -21.02
C ALA A 555 -1.95 -20.25 -20.48
N LEU A 556 -3.04 -19.86 -21.17
CA LEU A 556 -4.41 -20.29 -20.86
C LEU A 556 -4.59 -21.82 -20.93
N ALA A 557 -3.96 -22.47 -21.92
CA ALA A 557 -4.01 -23.93 -22.10
C ALA A 557 -3.14 -24.72 -21.12
N ASN A 558 -2.23 -24.07 -20.39
CA ASN A 558 -1.41 -24.71 -19.36
C ASN A 558 -2.09 -24.62 -17.97
N PRO A 559 -2.60 -25.73 -17.39
CA PRO A 559 -3.25 -25.67 -16.08
C PRO A 559 -2.26 -25.32 -14.95
N ASP A 560 -0.97 -25.60 -15.14
CA ASP A 560 0.10 -25.34 -14.17
C ASP A 560 0.84 -24.01 -14.46
N ALA A 561 0.20 -23.06 -15.17
CA ALA A 561 0.78 -21.75 -15.47
C ALA A 561 0.85 -20.87 -14.22
N THR A 562 1.99 -20.25 -13.95
CA THR A 562 2.17 -19.37 -12.79
C THR A 562 1.55 -17.99 -13.03
N ALA A 563 1.24 -17.25 -11.96
CA ALA A 563 0.68 -15.91 -12.04
C ALA A 563 1.49 -14.97 -12.94
N GLU A 564 2.82 -15.04 -12.82
CA GLU A 564 3.77 -14.22 -13.57
C GLU A 564 3.82 -14.61 -15.05
N GLN A 565 3.62 -15.90 -15.38
CA GLN A 565 3.53 -16.37 -16.77
C GLN A 565 2.24 -15.92 -17.44
N LEU A 566 1.15 -15.87 -16.68
CA LEU A 566 -0.16 -15.44 -17.16
C LEU A 566 -0.21 -13.91 -17.32
N GLN A 567 0.31 -13.15 -16.35
CA GLN A 567 0.46 -11.70 -16.42
C GLN A 567 1.41 -11.29 -17.56
N ALA A 568 2.60 -11.89 -17.68
CA ALA A 568 3.53 -11.56 -18.77
C ALA A 568 2.95 -11.88 -20.16
N ALA A 569 2.11 -12.91 -20.27
CA ALA A 569 1.38 -13.21 -21.50
C ALA A 569 0.20 -12.25 -21.76
N HIS A 570 -0.38 -11.67 -20.72
CA HIS A 570 -1.42 -10.64 -20.81
C HIS A 570 -0.84 -9.29 -21.27
N GLU A 571 0.22 -8.82 -20.60
CA GLU A 571 0.93 -7.58 -20.93
C GLU A 571 1.49 -7.62 -22.35
N ALA A 572 2.18 -8.71 -22.73
CA ALA A 572 2.71 -8.87 -24.09
C ALA A 572 1.63 -8.96 -25.18
N LEU A 573 0.39 -9.34 -24.83
CA LEU A 573 -0.74 -9.32 -25.75
C LEU A 573 -1.37 -7.93 -25.85
N LEU A 574 -1.48 -7.18 -24.74
CA LEU A 574 -1.92 -5.78 -24.74
C LEU A 574 -0.96 -4.91 -25.57
N ASP A 575 0.35 -4.98 -25.33
CA ASP A 575 1.36 -4.25 -26.12
C ASP A 575 1.25 -4.52 -27.63
N ALA A 576 0.89 -5.76 -28.01
CA ALA A 576 0.75 -6.16 -29.41
C ALA A 576 -0.62 -5.79 -30.03
N ILE A 577 -1.67 -5.61 -29.22
CA ILE A 577 -2.94 -4.98 -29.62
C ILE A 577 -2.71 -3.49 -29.88
N ASP A 578 -2.06 -2.78 -28.94
CA ASP A 578 -1.77 -1.35 -29.02
C ASP A 578 -0.93 -1.03 -30.28
N ALA A 579 0.10 -1.82 -30.55
CA ALA A 579 0.96 -1.68 -31.73
C ALA A 579 0.23 -1.89 -33.09
N VAL A 580 -0.93 -2.55 -33.08
CA VAL A 580 -1.81 -2.67 -34.26
C VAL A 580 -2.75 -1.47 -34.39
N GLN A 581 -3.19 -0.87 -33.27
CA GLN A 581 -4.19 0.22 -33.25
C GLN A 581 -3.62 1.63 -33.47
N GLN A 582 -2.33 1.89 -33.18
CA GLN A 582 -1.68 3.21 -33.28
C GLN A 582 -1.61 3.88 -34.68
N LYS A 583 -2.37 3.41 -35.68
CA LYS A 583 -2.29 3.89 -37.07
C LYS A 583 -3.53 4.62 -37.59
N ASP A 584 -4.67 4.52 -36.91
CA ASP A 584 -5.93 5.16 -37.36
C ASP A 584 -5.89 6.69 -37.17
N ASP A 585 -5.36 7.19 -36.06
CA ASP A 585 -5.30 8.64 -35.79
C ASP A 585 -4.47 9.41 -36.82
N ALA A 586 -3.38 8.79 -37.31
CA ALA A 586 -2.53 9.34 -38.36
C ALA A 586 -3.24 9.52 -39.71
N SER A 587 -4.36 8.81 -39.93
CA SER A 587 -5.20 8.91 -41.13
C SER A 587 -6.11 10.16 -41.09
N SER A 588 -6.54 10.58 -39.89
CA SER A 588 -7.55 11.64 -39.72
C SER A 588 -7.06 13.04 -40.12
N ALA A 589 -5.76 13.33 -40.00
CA ALA A 589 -5.19 14.66 -40.21
C ALA A 589 -5.06 15.07 -41.70
N ALA A 590 -5.23 14.13 -42.64
CA ALA A 590 -4.88 14.30 -44.04
C ALA A 590 -6.08 14.61 -44.96
N SER A 591 -6.92 15.61 -44.62
CA SER A 591 -8.07 15.99 -45.47
C SER A 591 -8.53 17.45 -45.36
N GLN A 592 -7.87 18.36 -46.10
CA GLN A 592 -8.44 19.58 -46.74
C GLN A 592 -7.48 19.99 -47.90
N PRO A 593 -7.93 20.72 -48.94
CA PRO A 593 -7.58 20.36 -50.33
C PRO A 593 -6.40 21.10 -50.98
N GLU A 594 -5.91 20.51 -52.09
CA GLU A 594 -4.98 21.15 -53.02
C GLU A 594 -5.53 22.45 -53.64
N SER A 595 -4.63 23.38 -53.96
CA SER A 595 -4.83 24.30 -55.09
C SER A 595 -3.53 24.48 -55.87
N GLN A 596 -3.57 24.24 -57.18
CA GLN A 596 -2.40 24.29 -58.06
C GLN A 596 -2.31 25.63 -58.79
N SER A 597 -1.13 26.28 -58.78
CA SER A 597 -0.51 26.84 -59.99
C SER A 597 0.89 27.45 -59.74
N GLN A 598 1.79 27.22 -60.70
CA GLN A 598 3.09 27.89 -60.87
C GLN A 598 2.94 29.06 -61.87
N PRO A 599 4.00 29.85 -62.19
CA PRO A 599 5.06 30.46 -61.35
C PRO A 599 5.25 31.98 -61.68
N GLU A 600 6.21 32.67 -61.04
CA GLU A 600 7.34 33.40 -61.71
C GLU A 600 8.02 34.52 -60.88
N GLN A 601 9.37 34.49 -60.94
CA GLN A 601 10.36 35.59 -60.97
C GLN A 601 10.30 36.84 -60.05
N SER A 602 11.31 36.90 -59.15
CA SER A 602 12.15 38.08 -58.83
C SER A 602 11.55 39.20 -57.96
N SER A 603 12.30 40.04 -57.23
CA SER A 603 13.75 40.19 -57.02
C SER A 603 14.04 40.79 -55.64
N GLY A 604 15.26 40.62 -55.07
CA GLY A 604 15.66 41.34 -53.84
C GLY A 604 16.70 40.65 -52.95
N SER A 605 17.97 41.01 -53.14
CA SER A 605 19.15 40.72 -52.30
C SER A 605 18.97 41.01 -50.78
N ALA A 606 19.74 40.44 -49.84
CA ALA A 606 21.12 39.91 -49.97
C ALA A 606 21.43 38.72 -49.02
N VAL A 607 22.59 38.08 -49.25
CA VAL A 607 23.09 36.86 -48.57
C VAL A 607 24.51 37.13 -48.01
N TRP A 608 25.00 36.23 -47.14
CA TRP A 608 26.32 35.56 -47.09
C TRP A 608 26.79 35.38 -45.62
N LEU A 609 27.38 34.26 -45.19
CA LEU A 609 28.27 33.31 -45.89
C LEU A 609 27.92 31.80 -45.69
N TRP A 610 28.54 30.93 -46.51
CA TRP A 610 28.57 29.45 -46.45
C TRP A 610 29.87 28.97 -45.76
N VAL A 611 30.19 27.69 -45.48
CA VAL A 611 30.24 26.41 -46.26
C VAL A 611 30.34 25.22 -45.25
N GLY A 612 29.96 23.95 -45.47
CA GLY A 612 29.32 23.22 -46.60
C GLY A 612 29.86 21.78 -46.80
N ALA A 613 29.06 20.86 -47.38
CA ALA A 613 29.35 19.44 -47.76
C ALA A 613 29.68 18.45 -46.61
N VAL A 614 29.05 17.26 -46.43
CA VAL A 614 28.67 16.11 -47.31
C VAL A 614 29.83 15.13 -47.61
N VAL A 615 29.69 13.86 -47.17
CA VAL A 615 29.94 12.61 -47.93
C VAL A 615 29.52 11.38 -47.10
N LEU A 616 28.96 10.33 -47.74
CA LEU A 616 28.66 9.03 -47.13
C LEU A 616 29.81 8.01 -47.30
N ILE A 617 29.93 7.08 -46.36
CA ILE A 617 30.36 5.68 -46.64
C ILE A 617 29.45 4.73 -45.84
N ALA A 618 29.12 3.57 -46.41
CA ALA A 618 28.29 2.55 -45.80
C ALA A 618 28.84 1.13 -46.03
N ALA A 619 28.31 0.16 -45.27
CA ALA A 619 28.40 -1.29 -45.42
C ALA A 619 29.78 -1.98 -45.22
N ALA A 620 29.82 -2.95 -44.30
CA ALA A 620 29.92 -4.40 -44.58
C ALA A 620 30.33 -5.19 -43.32
N ALA A 621 29.78 -6.39 -43.14
CA ALA A 621 30.14 -7.33 -42.06
C ALA A 621 31.03 -8.48 -42.57
N ALA A 622 31.79 -9.13 -41.68
CA ALA A 622 31.79 -10.61 -41.50
C ALA A 622 32.90 -11.18 -40.60
N ALA A 623 32.55 -12.27 -39.90
CA ALA A 623 33.37 -13.46 -39.59
C ALA A 623 34.70 -13.38 -38.78
N ILE A 624 34.61 -13.74 -37.49
CA ILE A 624 35.21 -14.94 -36.86
C ILE A 624 36.61 -15.42 -37.33
N VAL A 625 37.59 -15.44 -36.41
CA VAL A 625 38.61 -16.49 -36.09
C VAL A 625 39.63 -15.83 -35.12
N VAL A 626 39.69 -16.15 -33.81
CA VAL A 626 40.14 -17.39 -33.12
C VAL A 626 41.69 -17.54 -33.08
N ILE A 627 42.20 -17.95 -31.89
CA ILE A 627 43.55 -18.48 -31.56
C ILE A 627 44.67 -17.51 -31.03
N VAL A 628 44.83 -17.55 -29.69
CA VAL A 628 46.08 -17.75 -28.90
C VAL A 628 47.04 -16.57 -28.56
N ARG A 629 47.29 -16.48 -27.24
CA ARG A 629 48.52 -16.10 -26.47
C ARG A 629 49.77 -15.73 -27.32
N ARG A 630 50.65 -14.80 -26.91
CA ARG A 630 51.33 -14.80 -25.59
C ARG A 630 52.22 -13.56 -25.39
N ASN A 631 52.31 -13.09 -24.14
CA ASN A 631 53.30 -12.22 -23.49
C ASN A 631 54.36 -11.47 -24.35
N ARG A 632 54.56 -10.17 -24.06
CA ARG A 632 55.91 -9.69 -23.68
C ARG A 632 55.94 -8.32 -22.99
N LYS A 633 56.43 -8.36 -21.73
CA LYS A 633 56.84 -7.26 -20.84
C LYS A 633 55.71 -6.36 -20.34
#